data_AF-A0A9Q8QW69-F1
#
_entry.id   AF-A0A9Q8QW69-F1
#
_cell.length_a   1.000
_cell.length_b   1.000
_cell.length_c   1.000
_cell.angle_alpha   90.00
_cell.angle_beta   90.00
_cell.angle_gamma   90.00
#
_symmetry.space_group_name_H-M   'P 1'
#
loop_
_entity.id
_entity.type
_entity.pdbx_description
1 polymer ?
#
loop_
_entity_poly.entity_id
_entity_poly.type
_entity_poly.pdbx_seq_one_letter_code
_entity_poly.pdbx_strand_id
1 'polypeptide(L)'
;MSNPTNDGINLNYLANVRPSSQQLVWQRMEMYAFIHFGMNTMTDREWGLGHEDPALFNPQNVDVEQWMDALVAGGMTGVILTCKHHDGFCLWPSRYTQHTVAASPWRDGKGDLVREVSEAARRHGLKFGVYLSPWDRTEDSYGKGKTYDDFYVGQLTELLTQYGPIFSVWLDGANGEGKNGKTQYYDWDRYYNVIRSLQPNAVISVCGPDVRWAGNEAGHVRDNEWSVVPRRLRSAELTMENSQQEDDASFASTVRSQDDDLGSREAVSGYGDDVCWYPAEVDTSIRPGWFYHKYEDDKVMNADQLFDLWLSAVGGNSSLLLNIPPSPEGLFAEPDVESLKGLGSRINEFRKALASACCEVKTSSANEAAMRLIDGNQDTYWSPSTDDVAPAVTLTFPQLTTINAVVVEEAIECGQRIEHMRVTGVLSDGTECVLGQSGTVGYRRILRFDDVEVSSVTLHVDDSRLTPMISRAAAVRI
;
A
#
# COMPACT_ATOMS: atom_id res chain seq x y z
N MET A 1 -24.00 -23.06 25.36
CA MET A 1 -23.14 -22.28 24.46
C MET A 1 -23.82 -22.28 23.10
N SER A 2 -24.75 -21.36 22.90
CA SER A 2 -25.48 -21.18 21.65
C SER A 2 -24.65 -20.28 20.75
N ASN A 3 -24.24 -20.80 19.60
CA ASN A 3 -23.66 -20.02 18.50
C ASN A 3 -24.65 -18.90 18.12
N PRO A 4 -24.29 -17.61 18.16
CA PRO A 4 -25.16 -16.56 17.64
C PRO A 4 -25.07 -16.57 16.11
N THR A 5 -25.76 -17.52 15.47
CA THR A 5 -25.94 -17.60 14.01
C THR A 5 -27.26 -16.96 13.59
N ASN A 6 -27.54 -15.73 14.05
CA ASN A 6 -28.80 -15.09 13.68
C ASN A 6 -28.82 -14.57 12.23
N ASP A 7 -27.65 -14.35 11.61
CA ASP A 7 -27.55 -13.78 10.25
C ASP A 7 -26.73 -14.64 9.27
N GLY A 8 -26.40 -15.89 9.61
CA GLY A 8 -25.57 -16.76 8.77
C GLY A 8 -24.08 -16.39 8.71
N ILE A 9 -23.64 -15.33 9.39
CA ILE A 9 -22.24 -14.85 9.44
C ILE A 9 -21.48 -15.42 10.65
N ASN A 10 -20.27 -15.92 10.41
CA ASN A 10 -19.39 -16.42 11.45
C ASN A 10 -18.47 -15.30 12.02
N LEU A 11 -19.02 -14.44 12.88
CA LEU A 11 -18.27 -13.34 13.49
C LEU A 11 -17.05 -13.81 14.31
N ASN A 12 -17.14 -14.99 14.93
CA ASN A 12 -16.01 -15.59 15.66
C ASN A 12 -14.81 -15.85 14.75
N TYR A 13 -15.05 -16.22 13.49
CA TYR A 13 -14.00 -16.38 12.50
C TYR A 13 -13.52 -15.01 11.98
N LEU A 14 -14.43 -14.20 11.43
CA LEU A 14 -14.10 -12.93 10.77
C LEU A 14 -13.30 -11.97 11.68
N ALA A 15 -13.71 -11.81 12.94
CA ALA A 15 -13.10 -10.91 13.90
C ALA A 15 -11.71 -11.38 14.40
N ASN A 16 -11.28 -12.57 14.02
CA ASN A 16 -10.00 -13.19 14.44
C ASN A 16 -9.10 -13.56 13.25
N VAL A 17 -9.46 -13.20 12.02
CA VAL A 17 -8.54 -13.21 10.88
C VAL A 17 -7.47 -12.14 11.11
N ARG A 18 -6.20 -12.49 10.96
CA ARG A 18 -5.05 -11.66 11.40
C ARG A 18 -3.99 -11.52 10.31
N PRO A 19 -3.21 -10.42 10.34
CA PRO A 19 -2.01 -10.32 9.53
C PRO A 19 -0.99 -11.38 9.91
N SER A 20 -0.28 -11.90 8.92
CA SER A 20 1.01 -12.55 9.16
C SER A 20 2.05 -11.55 9.68
N SER A 21 3.17 -12.04 10.22
CA SER A 21 4.26 -11.18 10.71
C SER A 21 4.78 -10.23 9.63
N GLN A 22 4.98 -10.71 8.40
CA GLN A 22 5.43 -9.89 7.29
C GLN A 22 4.40 -8.84 6.86
N GLN A 23 3.10 -9.17 6.87
CA GLN A 23 2.03 -8.20 6.58
C GLN A 23 1.94 -7.12 7.66
N LEU A 24 2.11 -7.47 8.94
CA LEU A 24 2.11 -6.48 10.02
C LEU A 24 3.33 -5.53 9.92
N VAL A 25 4.52 -6.08 9.64
CA VAL A 25 5.74 -5.28 9.41
C VAL A 25 5.61 -4.39 8.20
N TRP A 26 4.99 -4.88 7.11
CA TRP A 26 4.68 -4.10 5.93
C TRP A 26 3.67 -3.00 6.21
N GLN A 27 2.58 -3.27 6.94
CA GLN A 27 1.56 -2.27 7.26
C GLN A 27 2.15 -1.10 8.06
N ARG A 28 3.08 -1.41 8.98
CA ARG A 28 3.83 -0.42 9.77
C ARG A 28 4.77 0.47 8.95
N MET A 29 5.02 0.14 7.68
CA MET A 29 5.77 1.00 6.76
C MET A 29 4.96 2.22 6.30
N GLU A 30 3.63 2.08 6.24
CA GLU A 30 2.65 3.10 5.84
C GLU A 30 2.82 3.65 4.41
N MET A 31 3.96 4.26 4.12
CA MET A 31 4.30 4.87 2.84
C MET A 31 5.73 4.49 2.42
N TYR A 32 5.88 4.12 1.15
CA TYR A 32 7.16 3.87 0.49
C TYR A 32 7.08 4.24 -0.99
N ALA A 33 8.24 4.28 -1.65
CA ALA A 33 8.36 4.80 -3.00
C ALA A 33 8.35 3.71 -4.07
N PHE A 34 7.87 4.06 -5.26
CA PHE A 34 8.13 3.35 -6.51
C PHE A 34 9.12 4.17 -7.34
N ILE A 35 10.06 3.50 -8.02
CA ILE A 35 10.90 4.09 -9.05
C ILE A 35 10.66 3.33 -10.36
N HIS A 36 9.92 3.96 -11.26
CA HIS A 36 9.86 3.60 -12.67
C HIS A 36 10.99 4.29 -13.42
N PHE A 37 12.00 3.50 -13.79
CA PHE A 37 13.15 3.96 -14.56
C PHE A 37 13.59 2.86 -15.52
N GLY A 38 14.01 3.20 -16.73
CA GLY A 38 14.50 2.20 -17.67
C GLY A 38 14.47 2.66 -19.12
N MET A 39 14.27 1.71 -20.03
CA MET A 39 14.20 1.98 -21.47
C MET A 39 13.10 2.99 -21.82
N ASN A 40 11.98 2.92 -21.11
CA ASN A 40 10.82 3.79 -21.31
C ASN A 40 11.12 5.26 -20.96
N THR A 41 12.00 5.52 -19.98
CA THR A 41 12.53 6.85 -19.71
C THR A 41 13.29 7.41 -20.92
N MET A 42 14.08 6.58 -21.61
CA MET A 42 14.91 7.01 -22.75
C MET A 42 14.11 7.16 -24.04
N THR A 43 12.98 6.47 -24.13
CA THR A 43 12.12 6.44 -25.32
C THR A 43 10.86 7.30 -25.18
N ASP A 44 10.71 8.00 -24.05
CA ASP A 44 9.56 8.86 -23.72
C ASP A 44 8.23 8.10 -23.85
N ARG A 45 8.16 6.93 -23.21
CA ARG A 45 6.97 6.05 -23.21
C ARG A 45 6.57 5.64 -21.81
N GLU A 46 5.29 5.31 -21.65
CA GLU A 46 4.78 4.58 -20.49
C GLU A 46 5.01 3.07 -20.68
N TRP A 47 4.58 2.53 -21.82
CA TRP A 47 4.80 1.13 -22.20
C TRP A 47 5.66 1.04 -23.46
N GLY A 48 6.85 0.46 -23.32
CA GLY A 48 7.69 0.10 -24.46
C GLY A 48 7.02 -0.94 -25.36
N LEU A 49 7.48 -0.99 -26.61
CA LEU A 49 7.01 -1.94 -27.61
C LEU A 49 7.62 -3.33 -27.43
N GLY A 50 8.76 -3.40 -26.73
CA GLY A 50 9.67 -4.54 -26.75
C GLY A 50 10.68 -4.41 -27.89
N HIS A 51 11.83 -5.04 -27.71
CA HIS A 51 12.95 -5.05 -28.65
C HIS A 51 13.57 -3.67 -28.95
N GLU A 52 13.38 -2.68 -28.07
CA GLU A 52 14.14 -1.43 -28.13
C GLU A 52 15.65 -1.71 -28.17
N ASP A 53 16.42 -0.90 -28.90
CA ASP A 53 17.86 -1.10 -28.97
C ASP A 53 18.49 -0.77 -27.58
N PRO A 54 19.19 -1.71 -26.91
CA PRO A 54 19.92 -1.43 -25.67
C PRO A 54 20.86 -0.22 -25.76
N ALA A 55 21.31 0.15 -26.96
CA ALA A 55 22.10 1.36 -27.20
C ALA A 55 21.38 2.67 -26.82
N LEU A 56 20.04 2.67 -26.77
CA LEU A 56 19.24 3.81 -26.33
C LEU A 56 19.30 4.02 -24.82
N PHE A 57 19.61 2.97 -24.04
CA PHE A 57 19.77 3.10 -22.60
C PHE A 57 21.12 3.74 -22.26
N ASN A 58 21.15 5.07 -22.17
CA ASN A 58 22.35 5.82 -21.85
C ASN A 58 22.07 7.06 -20.98
N PRO A 59 21.55 6.90 -19.76
CA PRO A 59 21.35 8.05 -18.88
C PRO A 59 22.69 8.69 -18.51
N GLN A 60 22.69 10.02 -18.46
CA GLN A 60 23.95 10.79 -18.42
C GLN A 60 24.62 10.77 -17.06
N ASN A 61 23.89 11.15 -16.01
CA ASN A 61 24.44 11.41 -14.67
C ASN A 61 23.62 10.72 -13.59
N VAL A 62 23.39 9.41 -13.74
CA VAL A 62 22.69 8.61 -12.73
C VAL A 62 23.36 8.80 -11.37
N ASP A 63 22.59 9.39 -10.45
CA ASP A 63 22.95 9.57 -9.05
C ASP A 63 21.82 9.05 -8.17
N VAL A 64 21.92 7.77 -7.81
CA VAL A 64 20.95 7.11 -6.95
C VAL A 64 20.98 7.63 -5.51
N GLU A 65 22.05 8.30 -5.07
CA GLU A 65 22.09 8.92 -3.75
C GLU A 65 21.14 10.12 -3.72
N GLN A 66 21.12 10.92 -4.79
CA GLN A 66 20.14 12.00 -4.94
C GLN A 66 18.70 11.51 -4.90
N TRP A 67 18.43 10.32 -5.44
CA TRP A 67 17.11 9.70 -5.36
C TRP A 67 16.77 9.39 -3.91
N MET A 68 17.66 8.67 -3.21
CA MET A 68 17.42 8.26 -1.81
C MET A 68 17.31 9.46 -0.87
N ASP A 69 18.12 10.50 -1.04
CA ASP A 69 18.05 11.75 -0.28
C ASP A 69 16.66 12.39 -0.38
N ALA A 70 16.11 12.46 -1.60
CA ALA A 70 14.77 12.99 -1.83
C ALA A 70 13.67 12.10 -1.22
N LEU A 71 13.80 10.78 -1.33
CA LEU A 71 12.84 9.84 -0.72
C LEU A 71 12.85 9.92 0.82
N VAL A 72 14.03 10.03 1.43
CA VAL A 72 14.18 10.27 2.88
C VAL A 72 13.56 11.60 3.27
N ALA A 73 13.80 12.67 2.50
CA ALA A 73 13.17 13.96 2.73
C ALA A 73 11.64 13.91 2.63
N GLY A 74 11.09 13.01 1.80
CA GLY A 74 9.66 12.71 1.70
C GLY A 74 9.09 11.85 2.81
N GLY A 75 9.93 11.30 3.71
CA GLY A 75 9.49 10.41 4.78
C GLY A 75 9.19 8.98 4.33
N MET A 76 9.73 8.54 3.19
CA MET A 76 9.57 7.18 2.69
C MET A 76 10.28 6.18 3.61
N THR A 77 9.71 4.99 3.75
CA THR A 77 10.29 3.90 4.57
C THR A 77 11.00 2.81 3.75
N GLY A 78 10.82 2.86 2.43
CA GLY A 78 11.42 1.93 1.48
C GLY A 78 11.24 2.39 0.04
N VAL A 79 11.80 1.62 -0.88
CA VAL A 79 11.72 1.87 -2.32
C VAL A 79 11.61 0.55 -3.09
N ILE A 80 10.69 0.50 -4.06
CA ILE A 80 10.52 -0.57 -5.04
C ILE A 80 11.03 -0.07 -6.39
N LEU A 81 11.98 -0.79 -6.99
CA LEU A 81 12.55 -0.45 -8.30
C LEU A 81 11.96 -1.35 -9.39
N THR A 82 11.58 -0.77 -10.54
CA THR A 82 11.29 -1.51 -11.78
C THR A 82 12.54 -2.19 -12.33
N CYS A 83 12.92 -3.34 -11.75
CA CYS A 83 14.12 -4.07 -12.20
C CYS A 83 13.99 -4.50 -13.66
N LYS A 84 12.77 -4.86 -14.08
CA LYS A 84 12.36 -5.08 -15.47
C LYS A 84 10.90 -4.64 -15.62
N HIS A 85 10.60 -3.79 -16.59
CA HIS A 85 9.23 -3.41 -16.95
C HIS A 85 8.69 -4.27 -18.11
N HIS A 86 7.47 -4.02 -18.60
CA HIS A 86 6.83 -4.81 -19.65
C HIS A 86 7.66 -4.94 -20.94
N ASP A 87 8.46 -3.92 -21.27
CA ASP A 87 9.36 -3.93 -22.44
C ASP A 87 10.42 -5.05 -22.36
N GLY A 88 10.74 -5.54 -21.17
CA GLY A 88 11.67 -6.64 -20.96
C GLY A 88 13.12 -6.22 -20.70
N PHE A 89 13.46 -4.93 -20.77
CA PHE A 89 14.82 -4.46 -20.53
C PHE A 89 15.18 -4.57 -19.04
N CYS A 90 16.24 -5.32 -18.74
CA CYS A 90 16.65 -5.56 -17.34
C CYS A 90 17.70 -4.54 -16.88
N LEU A 91 17.46 -3.93 -15.71
CA LEU A 91 18.34 -2.93 -15.09
C LEU A 91 19.55 -3.52 -14.33
N TRP A 92 19.74 -4.82 -14.41
CA TRP A 92 20.90 -5.55 -13.91
C TRP A 92 21.46 -6.46 -15.00
N PRO A 93 22.76 -6.85 -14.94
CA PRO A 93 23.38 -7.70 -15.95
C PRO A 93 22.97 -9.18 -15.77
N SER A 94 21.68 -9.48 -16.00
CA SER A 94 21.12 -10.83 -15.89
C SER A 94 21.84 -11.82 -16.80
N ARG A 95 22.08 -13.04 -16.32
CA ARG A 95 22.68 -14.10 -17.16
C ARG A 95 21.69 -14.74 -18.15
N TYR A 96 20.40 -14.44 -18.01
CA TYR A 96 19.31 -15.14 -18.71
C TYR A 96 18.92 -14.47 -20.04
N THR A 97 19.31 -13.22 -20.28
CA THR A 97 19.01 -12.50 -21.53
C THR A 97 20.13 -11.48 -21.84
N GLN A 98 20.27 -11.11 -23.11
CA GLN A 98 21.16 -10.03 -23.55
C GLN A 98 20.48 -8.66 -23.51
N HIS A 99 19.16 -8.61 -23.34
CA HIS A 99 18.37 -7.37 -23.34
C HIS A 99 18.43 -6.70 -21.95
N THR A 100 19.62 -6.24 -21.58
CA THR A 100 19.95 -5.71 -20.26
C THR A 100 20.91 -4.52 -20.37
N VAL A 101 21.15 -3.86 -19.23
CA VAL A 101 22.21 -2.84 -19.07
C VAL A 101 23.60 -3.28 -19.54
N ALA A 102 23.91 -4.58 -19.54
CA ALA A 102 25.20 -5.08 -20.01
C ALA A 102 25.42 -4.91 -21.53
N ALA A 103 24.33 -4.79 -22.30
CA ALA A 103 24.38 -4.50 -23.74
C ALA A 103 24.25 -3.01 -24.07
N SER A 104 24.10 -2.16 -23.05
CA SER A 104 23.96 -0.71 -23.21
C SER A 104 25.32 0.01 -23.07
N PRO A 105 25.47 1.24 -23.60
CA PRO A 105 26.67 2.05 -23.39
C PRO A 105 26.79 2.60 -21.96
N TRP A 106 25.70 2.58 -21.18
CA TRP A 106 25.69 3.11 -19.82
C TRP A 106 26.74 2.40 -18.96
N ARG A 107 27.57 3.20 -18.27
CA ARG A 107 28.71 2.71 -17.45
C ARG A 107 29.63 1.76 -18.24
N ASP A 108 29.83 2.00 -19.53
CA ASP A 108 30.60 1.15 -20.44
C ASP A 108 30.13 -0.32 -20.47
N GLY A 109 28.81 -0.55 -20.34
CA GLY A 109 28.20 -1.88 -20.30
C GLY A 109 28.47 -2.66 -19.00
N LYS A 110 28.96 -1.98 -17.95
CA LYS A 110 29.29 -2.57 -16.65
C LYS A 110 28.38 -2.10 -15.52
N GLY A 111 27.33 -1.35 -15.87
CA GLY A 111 26.37 -0.84 -14.90
C GLY A 111 25.49 -1.94 -14.33
N ASP A 112 25.05 -1.75 -13.10
CA ASP A 112 24.06 -2.57 -12.41
C ASP A 112 23.24 -1.62 -11.54
N LEU A 113 22.11 -1.15 -12.05
CA LEU A 113 21.32 -0.14 -11.36
C LEU A 113 20.60 -0.73 -10.15
N VAL A 114 20.24 -2.03 -10.19
CA VAL A 114 19.67 -2.73 -9.04
C VAL A 114 20.68 -2.76 -7.88
N ARG A 115 21.96 -2.98 -8.17
CA ARG A 115 23.06 -2.84 -7.19
C ARG A 115 23.16 -1.41 -6.66
N GLU A 116 23.27 -0.42 -7.54
CA GLU A 116 23.42 0.98 -7.15
C GLU A 116 22.28 1.42 -6.21
N VAL A 117 21.02 1.15 -6.58
CA VAL A 117 19.83 1.51 -5.79
C VAL A 117 19.74 0.71 -4.48
N SER A 118 19.92 -0.61 -4.52
CA SER A 118 19.79 -1.44 -3.30
C SER A 118 20.84 -1.10 -2.24
N GLU A 119 22.05 -0.72 -2.66
CA GLU A 119 23.10 -0.28 -1.74
C GLU A 119 22.86 1.14 -1.21
N ALA A 120 22.42 2.06 -2.07
CA ALA A 120 22.06 3.42 -1.67
C ALA A 120 20.88 3.43 -0.69
N ALA A 121 19.82 2.67 -0.97
CA ALA A 121 18.67 2.50 -0.09
C ALA A 121 19.11 2.02 1.30
N ARG A 122 20.00 1.01 1.35
CA ARG A 122 20.57 0.50 2.61
C ARG A 122 21.35 1.56 3.38
N ARG A 123 22.19 2.38 2.70
CA ARG A 123 22.93 3.48 3.33
C ARG A 123 22.00 4.53 3.93
N HIS A 124 20.85 4.77 3.31
CA HIS A 124 19.83 5.72 3.73
C HIS A 124 18.79 5.16 4.70
N GLY A 125 18.90 3.89 5.10
CA GLY A 125 17.93 3.24 5.99
C GLY A 125 16.59 2.91 5.34
N LEU A 126 16.49 2.98 4.02
CA LEU A 126 15.32 2.59 3.24
C LEU A 126 15.35 1.08 2.98
N LYS A 127 14.20 0.42 3.15
CA LYS A 127 14.04 -0.98 2.69
C LYS A 127 14.02 -1.04 1.17
N PHE A 128 14.52 -2.13 0.59
CA PHE A 128 14.56 -2.32 -0.86
C PHE A 128 13.60 -3.42 -1.32
N GLY A 129 12.79 -3.13 -2.33
CA GLY A 129 11.86 -4.05 -2.98
C GLY A 129 12.11 -4.08 -4.49
N VAL A 130 11.61 -5.13 -5.14
CA VAL A 130 11.80 -5.34 -6.58
C VAL A 130 10.46 -5.46 -7.27
N TYR A 131 10.30 -4.75 -8.38
CA TYR A 131 9.28 -5.02 -9.38
C TYR A 131 9.93 -5.80 -10.53
N LEU A 132 9.30 -6.91 -10.90
CA LEU A 132 9.73 -7.74 -12.02
C LEU A 132 8.50 -8.08 -12.86
N SER A 133 8.32 -7.38 -13.98
CA SER A 133 7.11 -7.56 -14.78
C SER A 133 6.92 -9.02 -15.24
N PRO A 134 5.76 -9.65 -14.91
CA PRO A 134 5.41 -10.96 -15.43
C PRO A 134 5.23 -10.94 -16.95
N TRP A 135 4.58 -9.91 -17.50
CA TRP A 135 4.50 -9.69 -18.94
C TRP A 135 5.86 -9.23 -19.49
N ASP A 136 6.32 -9.87 -20.57
CA ASP A 136 7.57 -9.52 -21.22
C ASP A 136 7.40 -9.46 -22.74
N ARG A 137 7.67 -8.29 -23.32
CA ARG A 137 7.50 -8.00 -24.74
C ARG A 137 8.74 -8.31 -25.58
N THR A 138 9.87 -8.62 -24.97
CA THR A 138 11.13 -8.89 -25.67
C THR A 138 11.54 -10.36 -25.59
N GLU A 139 11.35 -10.99 -24.43
CA GLU A 139 11.83 -12.35 -24.19
C GLU A 139 11.14 -13.36 -25.14
N ASP A 140 11.95 -14.06 -25.92
CA ASP A 140 11.48 -15.01 -26.92
C ASP A 140 10.69 -16.17 -26.29
N SER A 141 10.98 -16.52 -25.04
CA SER A 141 10.27 -17.58 -24.33
C SER A 141 8.87 -17.18 -23.86
N TYR A 142 8.54 -15.88 -23.79
CA TYR A 142 7.22 -15.43 -23.34
C TYR A 142 6.09 -16.03 -24.20
N GLY A 143 5.09 -16.61 -23.53
CA GLY A 143 4.00 -17.36 -24.16
C GLY A 143 4.32 -18.84 -24.49
N LYS A 144 5.50 -19.34 -24.09
CA LYS A 144 5.90 -20.75 -24.27
C LYS A 144 5.76 -21.58 -22.98
N GLY A 145 4.98 -21.10 -22.01
CA GLY A 145 4.69 -21.81 -20.77
C GLY A 145 5.94 -22.00 -19.92
N LYS A 146 6.28 -23.26 -19.63
CA LYS A 146 7.38 -23.64 -18.72
C LYS A 146 8.72 -22.98 -19.06
N THR A 147 9.03 -22.76 -20.34
CA THR A 147 10.31 -22.14 -20.72
C THR A 147 10.41 -20.69 -20.22
N TYR A 148 9.31 -19.93 -20.28
CA TYR A 148 9.27 -18.60 -19.69
C TYR A 148 9.27 -18.67 -18.16
N ASP A 149 8.57 -19.64 -17.56
CA ASP A 149 8.62 -19.83 -16.10
C ASP A 149 10.04 -20.13 -15.60
N ASP A 150 10.82 -20.93 -16.34
CA ASP A 150 12.22 -21.21 -16.03
C ASP A 150 13.09 -19.94 -16.14
N PHE A 151 12.87 -19.11 -17.16
CA PHE A 151 13.51 -17.81 -17.33
C PHE A 151 13.18 -16.85 -16.17
N TYR A 152 11.88 -16.70 -15.88
CA TYR A 152 11.37 -15.80 -14.84
C TYR A 152 11.85 -16.21 -13.45
N VAL A 153 11.83 -17.51 -13.13
CA VAL A 153 12.40 -18.04 -11.87
C VAL A 153 13.91 -17.81 -11.79
N GLY A 154 14.62 -17.89 -12.92
CA GLY A 154 16.03 -17.53 -13.00
C GLY A 154 16.28 -16.08 -12.58
N GLN A 155 15.50 -15.15 -13.14
CA GLN A 155 15.59 -13.72 -12.81
C GLN A 155 15.19 -13.42 -11.35
N LEU A 156 14.10 -14.01 -10.86
CA LEU A 156 13.75 -13.94 -9.43
C LEU A 156 14.91 -14.43 -8.56
N THR A 157 15.52 -15.56 -8.91
CA THR A 157 16.64 -16.10 -8.13
C THR A 157 17.82 -15.13 -8.09
N GLU A 158 18.15 -14.45 -9.20
CA GLU A 158 19.21 -13.43 -9.20
C GLU A 158 18.86 -12.25 -8.28
N LEU A 159 17.66 -11.66 -8.45
CA LEU A 159 17.21 -10.51 -7.68
C LEU A 159 17.11 -10.81 -6.18
N LEU A 160 16.68 -12.00 -5.81
CA LEU A 160 16.42 -12.38 -4.42
C LEU A 160 17.65 -12.94 -3.69
N THR A 161 18.78 -13.16 -4.39
CA THR A 161 20.01 -13.69 -3.77
C THR A 161 21.19 -12.73 -3.79
N GLN A 162 21.18 -11.72 -4.68
CA GLN A 162 22.37 -10.89 -4.92
C GLN A 162 22.29 -9.49 -4.32
N TYR A 163 21.10 -8.96 -3.98
CA TYR A 163 20.92 -7.54 -3.62
C TYR A 163 20.58 -7.29 -2.13
N GLY A 164 20.72 -8.32 -1.29
CA GLY A 164 20.46 -8.25 0.15
C GLY A 164 19.00 -8.52 0.51
N PRO A 165 18.51 -8.04 1.67
CA PRO A 165 17.13 -8.24 2.08
C PRO A 165 16.15 -7.52 1.15
N ILE A 166 15.10 -8.25 0.73
CA ILE A 166 14.01 -7.73 -0.09
C ILE A 166 12.75 -7.66 0.77
N PHE A 167 12.10 -6.49 0.87
CA PHE A 167 10.88 -6.35 1.68
C PHE A 167 9.60 -6.64 0.88
N SER A 168 9.63 -6.39 -0.43
CA SER A 168 8.49 -6.58 -1.33
C SER A 168 8.96 -7.11 -2.68
N VAL A 169 8.22 -8.08 -3.22
CA VAL A 169 8.29 -8.52 -4.62
C VAL A 169 6.97 -8.16 -5.27
N TRP A 170 7.00 -7.18 -6.17
CA TRP A 170 5.82 -6.63 -6.83
C TRP A 170 5.63 -7.32 -8.18
N LEU A 171 4.52 -8.05 -8.32
CA LEU A 171 4.20 -8.88 -9.47
C LEU A 171 2.98 -8.29 -10.18
N ASP A 172 3.21 -7.55 -11.25
CA ASP A 172 2.16 -6.85 -11.98
C ASP A 172 1.11 -7.79 -12.60
N GLY A 173 -0.16 -7.37 -12.58
CA GLY A 173 -1.25 -8.03 -13.28
C GLY A 173 -1.46 -7.53 -14.72
N ALA A 174 -0.92 -6.36 -15.08
CA ALA A 174 -1.11 -5.74 -16.38
C ALA A 174 -0.53 -6.59 -17.52
N ASN A 175 -1.35 -6.83 -18.55
CA ASN A 175 -0.96 -7.56 -19.74
C ASN A 175 -1.67 -7.00 -20.98
N GLY A 176 -0.87 -6.44 -21.91
CA GLY A 176 -1.36 -5.78 -23.13
C GLY A 176 -1.32 -6.64 -24.40
N GLU A 177 -1.13 -7.96 -24.33
CA GLU A 177 -1.13 -8.86 -25.50
C GLU A 177 -2.48 -8.86 -26.25
N GLY A 178 -3.58 -8.70 -25.51
CA GLY A 178 -4.93 -8.68 -26.07
C GLY A 178 -5.38 -10.02 -26.65
N LYS A 179 -6.54 -10.02 -27.32
CA LYS A 179 -7.28 -11.22 -27.74
C LYS A 179 -6.49 -12.21 -28.63
N ASN A 180 -5.51 -11.72 -29.39
CA ASN A 180 -4.75 -12.52 -30.36
C ASN A 180 -3.24 -12.51 -30.09
N GLY A 181 -2.81 -11.97 -28.94
CA GLY A 181 -1.40 -11.94 -28.57
C GLY A 181 -0.93 -13.27 -27.98
N LYS A 182 0.28 -13.25 -27.42
CA LYS A 182 0.85 -14.40 -26.72
C LYS A 182 0.06 -14.69 -25.43
N THR A 183 -0.18 -15.97 -25.14
CA THR A 183 -0.79 -16.40 -23.88
C THR A 183 0.27 -17.07 -23.01
N GLN A 184 0.54 -16.51 -21.83
CA GLN A 184 1.42 -17.11 -20.83
C GLN A 184 0.59 -17.49 -19.60
N TYR A 185 0.54 -18.80 -19.31
CA TYR A 185 0.03 -19.31 -18.04
C TYR A 185 1.18 -19.40 -17.05
N TYR A 186 1.30 -18.40 -16.17
CA TYR A 186 2.36 -18.32 -15.19
C TYR A 186 2.22 -19.41 -14.11
N ASP A 187 3.33 -20.06 -13.77
CA ASP A 187 3.40 -20.96 -12.62
C ASP A 187 3.58 -20.15 -11.31
N TRP A 188 2.51 -19.44 -10.91
CA TRP A 188 2.52 -18.54 -9.75
C TRP A 188 2.95 -19.24 -8.46
N ASP A 189 2.47 -20.47 -8.22
CA ASP A 189 2.84 -21.25 -7.04
C ASP A 189 4.35 -21.53 -7.00
N ARG A 190 4.96 -21.83 -8.15
CA ARG A 190 6.42 -21.96 -8.26
C ARG A 190 7.13 -20.64 -7.96
N TYR A 191 6.61 -19.51 -8.45
CA TYR A 191 7.21 -18.19 -8.19
C TYR A 191 7.14 -17.86 -6.70
N TYR A 192 5.98 -18.09 -6.07
CA TYR A 192 5.80 -17.89 -4.63
C TYR A 192 6.74 -18.77 -3.80
N ASN A 193 6.90 -20.05 -4.19
CA ASN A 193 7.84 -20.95 -3.51
C ASN A 193 9.29 -20.46 -3.58
N VAL A 194 9.71 -19.92 -4.72
CA VAL A 194 11.04 -19.31 -4.88
C VAL A 194 11.18 -18.10 -3.96
N ILE A 195 10.20 -17.18 -3.97
CA ILE A 195 10.23 -15.98 -3.12
C ILE A 195 10.27 -16.35 -1.64
N ARG A 196 9.40 -17.26 -1.19
CA ARG A 196 9.36 -17.73 0.20
C ARG A 196 10.64 -18.43 0.63
N SER A 197 11.29 -19.17 -0.27
CA SER A 197 12.54 -19.87 0.05
C SER A 197 13.73 -18.93 0.18
N LEU A 198 13.79 -17.89 -0.64
CA LEU A 198 14.95 -16.99 -0.72
C LEU A 198 14.81 -15.75 0.17
N GLN A 199 13.59 -15.21 0.27
CA GLN A 199 13.25 -13.99 1.01
C GLN A 199 11.94 -14.22 1.81
N PRO A 200 11.96 -15.06 2.87
CA PRO A 200 10.75 -15.44 3.61
C PRO A 200 10.04 -14.27 4.30
N ASN A 201 10.73 -13.14 4.49
CA ASN A 201 10.18 -11.93 5.10
C ASN A 201 9.60 -10.94 4.08
N ALA A 202 9.73 -11.21 2.76
CA ALA A 202 9.16 -10.38 1.73
C ALA A 202 7.64 -10.59 1.63
N VAL A 203 6.90 -9.50 1.45
CA VAL A 203 5.53 -9.58 0.94
C VAL A 203 5.56 -9.78 -0.57
N ILE A 204 4.61 -10.55 -1.10
CA ILE A 204 4.35 -10.73 -2.52
C ILE A 204 3.08 -9.95 -2.85
N SER A 205 3.23 -8.90 -3.66
CA SER A 205 2.18 -7.91 -3.93
C SER A 205 1.50 -8.11 -5.29
N VAL A 206 0.22 -7.70 -5.37
CA VAL A 206 -0.63 -7.66 -6.58
C VAL A 206 -0.99 -9.05 -7.11
N CYS A 207 -0.19 -9.64 -7.99
CA CYS A 207 -0.29 -11.06 -8.34
C CYS A 207 0.38 -11.91 -7.26
N GLY A 208 -0.10 -11.77 -6.02
CA GLY A 208 0.54 -12.35 -4.84
C GLY A 208 -0.42 -12.50 -3.66
N PRO A 209 -0.11 -13.35 -2.69
CA PRO A 209 -1.03 -13.61 -1.58
C PRO A 209 -0.95 -12.63 -0.40
N ASP A 210 0.03 -11.71 -0.35
CA ASP A 210 0.30 -10.94 0.88
C ASP A 210 -0.29 -9.53 0.86
N VAL A 211 -0.21 -8.83 -0.27
CA VAL A 211 -0.64 -7.42 -0.41
C VAL A 211 -1.48 -7.26 -1.66
N ARG A 212 -2.66 -6.66 -1.50
CA ARG A 212 -3.67 -6.51 -2.54
C ARG A 212 -3.53 -5.16 -3.24
N TRP A 213 -3.61 -5.17 -4.56
CA TRP A 213 -3.82 -3.93 -5.32
C TRP A 213 -5.16 -3.29 -4.95
N ALA A 214 -5.18 -2.00 -4.64
CA ALA A 214 -6.40 -1.30 -4.26
C ALA A 214 -7.46 -1.24 -5.37
N GLY A 215 -7.11 -1.56 -6.62
CA GLY A 215 -8.04 -1.59 -7.75
C GLY A 215 -8.08 -0.31 -8.56
N ASN A 216 -7.18 0.64 -8.32
CA ASN A 216 -7.01 1.83 -9.13
C ASN A 216 -5.57 2.36 -8.99
N GLU A 217 -5.13 3.13 -9.99
CA GLU A 217 -3.82 3.77 -10.01
C GLU A 217 -3.90 5.31 -9.82
N ALA A 218 -5.11 5.81 -9.50
CA ALA A 218 -5.41 7.23 -9.39
C ALA A 218 -5.29 7.79 -7.95
N GLY A 219 -4.87 6.95 -7.00
CA GLY A 219 -4.80 7.30 -5.58
C GLY A 219 -6.15 7.35 -4.87
N HIS A 220 -7.21 6.78 -5.47
CA HIS A 220 -8.52 6.68 -4.83
C HIS A 220 -8.49 5.67 -3.67
N VAL A 221 -9.14 6.02 -2.56
CA VAL A 221 -9.21 5.24 -1.33
C VAL A 221 -10.68 4.96 -1.03
N ARG A 222 -10.99 3.71 -0.68
CA ARG A 222 -12.35 3.33 -0.29
C ARG A 222 -12.76 4.00 1.02
N ASP A 223 -14.05 4.34 1.13
CA ASP A 223 -14.63 4.75 2.41
C ASP A 223 -14.48 3.63 3.46
N ASN A 224 -14.70 2.38 3.03
CA ASN A 224 -14.63 1.17 3.86
C ASN A 224 -13.59 0.18 3.33
N GLU A 225 -12.34 0.34 3.71
CA GLU A 225 -11.28 -0.59 3.33
C GLU A 225 -11.15 -1.74 4.36
N TRP A 226 -11.49 -2.94 3.92
CA TRP A 226 -11.37 -4.18 4.69
C TRP A 226 -10.07 -4.90 4.32
N SER A 227 -9.25 -5.21 5.33
CA SER A 227 -8.13 -6.14 5.19
C SER A 227 -8.59 -7.59 5.25
N VAL A 228 -9.77 -7.86 5.83
CA VAL A 228 -10.42 -9.18 5.84
C VAL A 228 -11.38 -9.28 4.67
N VAL A 229 -11.00 -10.04 3.64
CA VAL A 229 -11.74 -10.13 2.36
C VAL A 229 -11.80 -11.57 1.86
N PRO A 230 -12.69 -11.92 0.90
CA PRO A 230 -12.74 -13.23 0.28
C PRO A 230 -11.39 -13.70 -0.25
N ARG A 231 -10.98 -14.93 0.05
CA ARG A 231 -9.65 -15.46 -0.31
C ARG A 231 -9.39 -15.44 -1.81
N ARG A 232 -10.45 -15.59 -2.62
CA ARG A 232 -10.40 -15.53 -4.09
C ARG A 232 -9.80 -14.24 -4.66
N LEU A 233 -9.79 -13.13 -3.89
CA LEU A 233 -9.18 -11.87 -4.34
C LEU A 233 -7.66 -11.98 -4.53
N ARG A 234 -6.98 -12.93 -3.87
CA ARG A 234 -5.57 -13.26 -4.13
C ARG A 234 -5.31 -13.79 -5.54
N SER A 235 -6.38 -14.18 -6.24
CA SER A 235 -6.33 -14.70 -7.60
C SER A 235 -6.93 -13.74 -8.64
N ALA A 236 -7.39 -12.54 -8.23
CA ALA A 236 -8.10 -11.61 -9.11
C ALA A 236 -7.23 -11.15 -10.30
N GLU A 237 -5.95 -10.89 -10.06
CA GLU A 237 -5.02 -10.36 -11.07
C GLU A 237 -4.18 -11.46 -11.77
N LEU A 238 -4.25 -12.72 -11.30
CA LEU A 238 -3.39 -13.81 -11.82
C LEU A 238 -3.69 -14.23 -13.25
N THR A 239 -4.94 -14.04 -13.67
CA THR A 239 -5.46 -14.45 -14.98
C THR A 239 -6.44 -13.40 -15.47
N MET A 240 -5.94 -12.34 -16.10
CA MET A 240 -6.78 -11.30 -16.70
C MET A 240 -7.75 -11.81 -17.80
N GLU A 241 -7.63 -13.07 -18.23
CA GLU A 241 -8.55 -13.73 -19.18
C GLU A 241 -10.02 -13.70 -18.72
N ASN A 242 -10.31 -13.67 -17.42
CA ASN A 242 -11.69 -13.60 -16.90
C ASN A 242 -12.30 -12.18 -16.94
N SER A 243 -11.60 -11.17 -17.45
CA SER A 243 -12.17 -9.82 -17.62
C SER A 243 -12.85 -9.59 -18.98
N GLN A 244 -12.69 -10.51 -19.96
CA GLN A 244 -13.11 -10.30 -21.35
C GLN A 244 -13.92 -11.43 -22.00
N GLN A 245 -14.40 -12.45 -21.28
CA GLN A 245 -15.16 -13.55 -21.90
C GLN A 245 -16.54 -13.78 -21.26
N GLU A 246 -17.56 -13.49 -22.10
CA GLU A 246 -18.97 -13.92 -22.11
C GLU A 246 -19.85 -13.72 -20.85
N ASP A 247 -21.01 -13.07 -21.06
CA ASP A 247 -22.10 -12.84 -20.10
C ASP A 247 -22.83 -14.15 -19.72
N ASP A 248 -22.13 -15.05 -19.04
CA ASP A 248 -22.75 -16.22 -18.41
C ASP A 248 -23.12 -15.92 -16.96
N ALA A 249 -24.10 -16.65 -16.42
CA ALA A 249 -24.61 -16.45 -15.05
C ALA A 249 -23.54 -16.60 -13.94
N SER A 250 -22.36 -17.15 -14.24
CA SER A 250 -21.19 -17.18 -13.35
C SER A 250 -20.43 -15.84 -13.31
N PHE A 251 -20.47 -15.04 -14.38
CA PHE A 251 -19.76 -13.76 -14.50
C PHE A 251 -20.32 -12.70 -13.54
N ALA A 252 -21.64 -12.72 -13.30
CA ALA A 252 -22.34 -11.88 -12.33
C ALA A 252 -21.92 -12.12 -10.86
N SER A 253 -21.09 -13.14 -10.58
CA SER A 253 -20.60 -13.51 -9.24
C SER A 253 -19.09 -13.27 -9.04
N THR A 254 -18.44 -12.55 -9.97
CA THR A 254 -16.99 -12.34 -9.94
C THR A 254 -16.63 -11.13 -9.09
N VAL A 255 -16.05 -11.37 -7.90
CA VAL A 255 -15.45 -10.32 -7.07
C VAL A 255 -14.15 -9.85 -7.72
N ARG A 256 -14.01 -8.55 -7.93
CA ARG A 256 -12.86 -7.91 -8.60
C ARG A 256 -12.18 -6.91 -7.67
N SER A 257 -10.90 -6.66 -7.89
CA SER A 257 -10.15 -5.68 -7.09
C SER A 257 -10.70 -4.26 -7.17
N GLN A 258 -11.48 -3.93 -8.21
CA GLN A 258 -12.13 -2.64 -8.41
C GLN A 258 -13.49 -2.50 -7.71
N ASP A 259 -14.08 -3.59 -7.20
CA ASP A 259 -15.37 -3.48 -6.51
C ASP A 259 -15.21 -2.64 -5.23
N ASP A 260 -16.18 -1.78 -4.94
CA ASP A 260 -16.11 -0.84 -3.81
C ASP A 260 -16.27 -1.56 -2.46
N ASP A 261 -17.22 -2.49 -2.38
CA ASP A 261 -17.42 -3.32 -1.19
C ASP A 261 -16.81 -4.71 -1.36
N LEU A 262 -15.67 -4.92 -0.72
CA LEU A 262 -14.94 -6.20 -0.74
C LEU A 262 -15.09 -7.01 0.54
N GLY A 263 -15.70 -6.46 1.58
CA GLY A 263 -15.50 -6.96 2.93
C GLY A 263 -16.61 -6.68 3.93
N SER A 264 -17.71 -6.03 3.54
CA SER A 264 -18.91 -5.90 4.38
C SER A 264 -19.43 -7.27 4.83
N ARG A 265 -20.33 -7.25 5.83
CA ARG A 265 -21.01 -8.46 6.30
C ARG A 265 -21.72 -9.16 5.13
N GLU A 266 -22.41 -8.39 4.31
CA GLU A 266 -23.14 -8.84 3.13
C GLU A 266 -22.18 -9.49 2.12
N ALA A 267 -21.08 -8.82 1.79
CA ALA A 267 -20.09 -9.28 0.81
C ALA A 267 -19.40 -10.59 1.23
N VAL A 268 -19.15 -10.80 2.52
CA VAL A 268 -18.44 -12.00 3.02
C VAL A 268 -19.35 -13.11 3.54
N SER A 269 -20.65 -12.87 3.69
CA SER A 269 -21.61 -13.80 4.29
C SER A 269 -21.63 -15.19 3.65
N GLY A 270 -21.45 -15.26 2.33
CA GLY A 270 -21.44 -16.51 1.57
C GLY A 270 -20.12 -17.30 1.58
N TYR A 271 -19.03 -16.73 2.12
CA TYR A 271 -17.69 -17.32 2.05
C TYR A 271 -17.34 -18.19 3.26
N GLY A 272 -18.07 -18.06 4.38
CA GLY A 272 -17.77 -18.83 5.59
C GLY A 272 -16.36 -18.56 6.12
N ASP A 273 -15.50 -19.58 6.10
CA ASP A 273 -14.09 -19.50 6.47
C ASP A 273 -13.14 -19.27 5.27
N ASP A 274 -13.65 -19.14 4.05
CA ASP A 274 -12.87 -18.82 2.85
C ASP A 274 -12.64 -17.30 2.68
N VAL A 275 -12.27 -16.65 3.78
CA VAL A 275 -11.76 -15.27 3.81
C VAL A 275 -10.33 -15.26 4.32
N CYS A 276 -9.61 -14.17 4.10
CA CYS A 276 -8.21 -14.06 4.53
C CYS A 276 -7.82 -12.61 4.84
N TRP A 277 -6.66 -12.45 5.49
CA TRP A 277 -6.02 -11.15 5.61
C TRP A 277 -5.26 -10.83 4.31
N TYR A 278 -5.72 -9.82 3.60
CA TYR A 278 -5.17 -9.37 2.31
C TYR A 278 -5.37 -7.84 2.17
N PRO A 279 -4.52 -7.04 2.85
CA PRO A 279 -4.66 -5.59 3.00
C PRO A 279 -4.33 -4.85 1.71
N ALA A 280 -4.86 -3.63 1.56
CA ALA A 280 -4.74 -2.82 0.36
C ALA A 280 -3.46 -1.97 0.30
N GLU A 281 -2.85 -1.95 -0.88
CA GLU A 281 -1.81 -1.01 -1.29
C GLU A 281 -2.41 -0.10 -2.37
N VAL A 282 -2.45 1.20 -2.10
CA VAL A 282 -2.82 2.24 -3.06
C VAL A 282 -1.54 2.69 -3.72
N ASP A 283 -1.41 2.38 -5.01
CA ASP A 283 -0.30 2.78 -5.85
C ASP A 283 -0.74 3.92 -6.78
N THR A 284 0.11 4.94 -6.92
CA THR A 284 -0.12 6.04 -7.85
C THR A 284 1.18 6.79 -8.10
N SER A 285 1.20 7.70 -9.07
CA SER A 285 2.37 8.48 -9.44
C SER A 285 2.26 9.95 -9.01
N ILE A 286 3.40 10.54 -8.66
CA ILE A 286 3.51 12.00 -8.43
C ILE A 286 3.24 12.81 -9.71
N ARG A 287 3.28 12.14 -10.87
CA ARG A 287 3.03 12.67 -12.21
C ARG A 287 1.84 11.95 -12.87
N PRO A 288 1.29 12.46 -13.98
CA PRO A 288 0.30 11.72 -14.75
C PRO A 288 0.80 10.36 -15.25
N GLY A 289 2.06 10.26 -15.70
CA GLY A 289 2.70 9.01 -16.10
C GLY A 289 3.49 8.33 -14.98
N TRP A 290 3.78 7.04 -15.15
CA TRP A 290 4.68 6.28 -14.30
C TRP A 290 6.14 6.57 -14.64
N PHE A 291 6.51 6.64 -15.92
CA PHE A 291 7.86 7.00 -16.33
C PHE A 291 8.01 8.52 -16.42
N TYR A 292 9.26 8.99 -16.44
CA TYR A 292 9.52 10.42 -16.53
C TYR A 292 9.23 10.92 -17.95
N HIS A 293 8.40 11.96 -18.01
CA HIS A 293 8.12 12.72 -19.21
C HIS A 293 8.39 14.20 -18.95
N LYS A 294 9.22 14.82 -19.78
CA LYS A 294 9.57 16.24 -19.62
C LYS A 294 8.34 17.16 -19.74
N TYR A 295 7.36 16.78 -20.54
CA TYR A 295 6.10 17.53 -20.70
C TYR A 295 5.16 17.43 -19.49
N GLU A 296 5.57 16.74 -18.42
CA GLU A 296 4.84 16.61 -17.16
C GLU A 296 5.51 17.35 -15.99
N ASP A 297 6.63 18.04 -16.23
CA ASP A 297 7.32 18.80 -15.18
C ASP A 297 6.43 19.89 -14.53
N ASP A 298 5.45 20.40 -15.27
CA ASP A 298 4.44 21.36 -14.79
C ASP A 298 3.16 20.71 -14.25
N LYS A 299 3.11 19.36 -14.20
CA LYS A 299 1.95 18.56 -13.76
C LYS A 299 2.26 17.70 -12.53
N VAL A 300 3.42 17.91 -11.91
CA VAL A 300 3.82 17.23 -10.67
C VAL A 300 2.85 17.62 -9.55
N MET A 301 2.34 16.62 -8.81
CA MET A 301 1.55 16.86 -7.61
C MET A 301 2.36 17.67 -6.62
N ASN A 302 1.79 18.77 -6.13
CA ASN A 302 2.45 19.59 -5.12
C ASN A 302 2.38 18.95 -3.73
N ALA A 303 3.14 19.48 -2.78
CA ALA A 303 3.23 18.95 -1.42
C ALA A 303 1.89 18.86 -0.66
N ASP A 304 0.94 19.79 -0.91
CA ASP A 304 -0.38 19.75 -0.26
C ASP A 304 -1.24 18.62 -0.83
N GLN A 305 -1.23 18.45 -2.16
CA GLN A 305 -1.93 17.35 -2.83
C GLN A 305 -1.39 15.99 -2.38
N LEU A 306 -0.07 15.86 -2.25
CA LEU A 306 0.56 14.63 -1.74
C LEU A 306 0.24 14.38 -0.27
N PHE A 307 0.16 15.43 0.54
CA PHE A 307 -0.21 15.28 1.94
C PHE A 307 -1.68 14.90 2.11
N ASP A 308 -2.58 15.45 1.30
CA ASP A 308 -3.98 15.01 1.23
C ASP A 308 -4.10 13.54 0.81
N LEU A 309 -3.32 13.11 -0.19
CA LEU A 309 -3.24 11.71 -0.61
C LEU A 309 -2.73 10.81 0.52
N TRP A 310 -1.67 11.22 1.23
CA TRP A 310 -1.14 10.48 2.37
C TRP A 310 -2.18 10.36 3.50
N LEU A 311 -2.84 11.46 3.87
CA LEU A 311 -3.92 11.46 4.87
C LEU A 311 -5.07 10.54 4.46
N SER A 312 -5.41 10.51 3.17
CA SER A 312 -6.47 9.66 2.63
C SER A 312 -6.10 8.18 2.70
N ALA A 313 -4.95 7.78 2.14
CA ALA A 313 -4.55 6.38 2.06
C ALA A 313 -4.13 5.83 3.43
N VAL A 314 -3.12 6.45 4.06
CA VAL A 314 -2.58 6.01 5.35
C VAL A 314 -3.58 6.23 6.49
N GLY A 315 -4.48 7.21 6.35
CA GLY A 315 -5.63 7.40 7.23
C GLY A 315 -6.89 6.65 6.80
N GLY A 316 -6.81 5.76 5.81
CA GLY A 316 -7.92 4.99 5.27
C GLY A 316 -7.67 3.48 5.25
N ASN A 317 -6.84 2.98 6.17
CA ASN A 317 -6.44 1.57 6.24
C ASN A 317 -5.72 1.02 4.99
N SER A 318 -5.06 1.90 4.22
CA SER A 318 -4.28 1.52 3.04
C SER A 318 -2.82 1.92 3.20
N SER A 319 -1.92 1.09 2.65
CA SER A 319 -0.55 1.54 2.41
C SER A 319 -0.51 2.46 1.20
N LEU A 320 0.42 3.41 1.16
CA LEU A 320 0.67 4.28 0.00
C LEU A 320 2.00 3.91 -0.67
N LEU A 321 1.93 3.50 -1.94
CA LEU A 321 3.07 3.29 -2.81
C LEU A 321 3.12 4.45 -3.84
N LEU A 322 3.96 5.45 -3.57
CA LEU A 322 4.04 6.65 -4.42
C LEU A 322 5.20 6.53 -5.42
N ASN A 323 4.91 6.60 -6.71
CA ASN A 323 5.92 6.61 -7.76
C ASN A 323 6.55 7.98 -7.98
N ILE A 324 7.88 8.00 -8.09
CA ILE A 324 8.67 9.16 -8.50
C ILE A 324 9.67 8.69 -9.57
N PRO A 325 9.54 9.14 -10.83
CA PRO A 325 10.41 8.66 -11.90
C PRO A 325 11.65 9.55 -12.11
N PRO A 326 12.86 8.97 -12.16
CA PRO A 326 14.06 9.70 -12.58
C PRO A 326 14.00 10.03 -14.07
N SER A 327 14.55 11.19 -14.42
CA SER A 327 14.68 11.69 -15.79
C SER A 327 15.81 11.00 -16.57
N PRO A 328 15.89 11.15 -17.91
CA PRO A 328 17.03 10.69 -18.71
C PRO A 328 18.39 11.26 -18.27
N GLU A 329 18.40 12.37 -17.54
CA GLU A 329 19.62 12.93 -16.94
C GLU A 329 20.11 12.13 -15.73
N GLY A 330 19.31 11.17 -15.24
CA GLY A 330 19.66 10.26 -14.15
C GLY A 330 19.28 10.76 -12.76
N LEU A 331 18.40 11.76 -12.66
CA LEU A 331 18.01 12.44 -11.43
C LEU A 331 16.49 12.54 -11.30
N PHE A 332 15.97 12.56 -10.08
CA PHE A 332 14.64 13.12 -9.85
C PHE A 332 14.65 14.62 -10.18
N ALA A 333 13.64 15.08 -10.91
CA ALA A 333 13.56 16.48 -11.30
C ALA A 333 13.22 17.38 -10.10
N GLU A 334 13.57 18.66 -10.22
CA GLU A 334 13.45 19.64 -9.14
C GLU A 334 12.02 19.76 -8.56
N PRO A 335 10.94 19.82 -9.38
CA PRO A 335 9.59 19.90 -8.84
C PRO A 335 9.22 18.70 -7.95
N ASP A 336 9.63 17.49 -8.34
CA ASP A 336 9.39 16.25 -7.60
C ASP A 336 10.11 16.29 -6.24
N VAL A 337 11.37 16.72 -6.24
CA VAL A 337 12.18 16.83 -5.02
C VAL A 337 11.60 17.86 -4.05
N GLU A 338 11.15 19.02 -4.55
CA GLU A 338 10.52 20.05 -3.71
C GLU A 338 9.17 19.58 -3.15
N SER A 339 8.36 18.89 -3.95
CA SER A 339 7.11 18.26 -3.49
C SER A 339 7.36 17.22 -2.40
N LEU A 340 8.37 16.36 -2.55
CA LEU A 340 8.75 15.37 -1.54
C LEU A 340 9.19 16.04 -0.23
N LYS A 341 10.07 17.05 -0.27
CA LYS A 341 10.47 17.80 0.93
C LYS A 341 9.26 18.40 1.66
N GLY A 342 8.34 19.00 0.89
CA GLY A 342 7.12 19.58 1.45
C GLY A 342 6.20 18.54 2.08
N LEU A 343 6.05 17.37 1.46
CA LEU A 343 5.31 16.23 2.00
C LEU A 343 5.90 15.76 3.33
N GLY A 344 7.20 15.49 3.37
CA GLY A 344 7.87 14.99 4.57
C GLY A 344 7.80 15.98 5.74
N SER A 345 7.88 17.29 5.48
CA SER A 345 7.68 18.31 6.53
C SER A 345 6.28 18.22 7.14
N ARG A 346 5.24 18.12 6.32
CA ARG A 346 3.83 18.02 6.77
C ARG A 346 3.57 16.73 7.54
N ILE A 347 4.07 15.59 7.06
CA ILE A 347 3.98 14.31 7.78
C ILE A 347 4.68 14.41 9.14
N ASN A 348 5.86 15.01 9.21
CA ASN A 348 6.60 15.17 10.47
C ASN A 348 5.86 16.10 11.45
N GLU A 349 5.30 17.20 10.97
CA GLU A 349 4.47 18.11 11.77
C GLU A 349 3.22 17.41 12.29
N PHE A 350 2.51 16.66 11.44
CA PHE A 350 1.35 15.85 11.84
C PHE A 350 1.72 14.81 12.91
N ARG A 351 2.80 14.04 12.71
CA ARG A 351 3.23 13.02 13.69
C ARG A 351 3.67 13.65 15.02
N LYS A 352 4.30 14.82 15.00
CA LYS A 352 4.62 15.57 16.22
C LYS A 352 3.37 16.07 16.93
N ALA A 353 2.41 16.61 16.19
CA ALA A 353 1.12 17.04 16.73
C ALA A 353 0.39 15.85 17.38
N LEU A 354 0.37 14.69 16.71
CA LEU A 354 -0.22 13.46 17.23
C LEU A 354 0.49 12.97 18.51
N ALA A 355 1.82 12.97 18.54
CA ALA A 355 2.60 12.51 19.68
C ALA A 355 2.57 13.46 20.89
N SER A 356 2.30 14.76 20.66
CA SER A 356 2.21 15.77 21.72
C SER A 356 0.78 16.13 22.13
N ALA A 357 -0.23 15.56 21.46
CA ALA A 357 -1.63 15.75 21.80
C ALA A 357 -1.88 15.34 23.26
N CYS A 358 -2.36 16.29 24.07
CA CYS A 358 -2.59 16.09 25.50
C CYS A 358 -4.08 16.12 25.82
N CYS A 359 -4.58 15.06 26.40
CA CYS A 359 -5.97 14.95 26.84
C CYS A 359 -6.08 14.03 28.07
N GLU A 360 -7.16 14.20 28.84
CA GLU A 360 -7.64 13.18 29.76
C GLU A 360 -8.52 12.21 28.97
N VAL A 361 -8.28 10.90 29.12
CA VAL A 361 -9.05 9.85 28.45
C VAL A 361 -9.95 9.12 29.43
N LYS A 362 -11.22 8.93 29.03
CA LYS A 362 -12.20 8.09 29.73
C LYS A 362 -12.85 7.13 28.74
N THR A 363 -13.22 5.96 29.23
CA THR A 363 -13.90 4.95 28.41
C THR A 363 -15.22 4.54 29.06
N SER A 364 -16.18 4.11 28.24
CA SER A 364 -17.48 3.60 28.68
C SER A 364 -17.36 2.43 29.67
N SER A 365 -16.38 1.56 29.46
CA SER A 365 -16.02 0.43 30.32
C SER A 365 -14.51 0.16 30.27
N ALA A 366 -14.01 -0.74 31.14
CA ALA A 366 -12.58 -1.10 31.24
C ALA A 366 -11.63 0.11 31.37
N ASN A 367 -12.01 1.08 32.20
CA ASN A 367 -11.30 2.37 32.33
C ASN A 367 -9.86 2.23 32.87
N GLU A 368 -9.54 1.12 33.52
CA GLU A 368 -8.16 0.76 33.91
C GLU A 368 -7.21 0.61 32.70
N ALA A 369 -7.74 0.37 31.50
CA ALA A 369 -6.97 0.29 30.26
C ALA A 369 -7.04 1.58 29.42
N ALA A 370 -7.77 2.61 29.84
CA ALA A 370 -7.99 3.84 29.07
C ALA A 370 -6.67 4.54 28.67
N MET A 371 -5.68 4.55 29.57
CA MET A 371 -4.38 5.16 29.31
C MET A 371 -3.61 4.55 28.13
N ARG A 372 -3.92 3.31 27.74
CA ARG A 372 -3.29 2.66 26.58
C ARG A 372 -3.64 3.34 25.26
N LEU A 373 -4.77 4.04 25.20
CA LEU A 373 -5.20 4.78 24.00
C LEU A 373 -4.32 5.99 23.68
N ILE A 374 -3.53 6.46 24.65
CA ILE A 374 -2.71 7.67 24.57
C ILE A 374 -1.26 7.45 25.05
N ASP A 375 -0.82 6.20 25.22
CA ASP A 375 0.51 5.88 25.77
C ASP A 375 1.64 5.93 24.72
N GLY A 376 1.30 6.10 23.45
CA GLY A 376 2.28 6.15 22.37
C GLY A 376 2.62 4.77 21.76
N ASN A 377 2.13 3.67 22.32
CA ASN A 377 2.54 2.31 22.00
C ASN A 377 1.46 1.56 21.18
N GLN A 378 1.82 1.10 19.99
CA GLN A 378 0.88 0.39 19.10
C GLN A 378 0.59 -1.06 19.52
N ASP A 379 1.38 -1.62 20.45
CA ASP A 379 1.21 -3.00 20.93
C ASP A 379 0.31 -3.09 22.19
N THR A 380 -0.07 -1.95 22.77
CA THR A 380 -1.07 -1.87 23.86
C THR A 380 -2.41 -1.42 23.30
N TYR A 381 -3.51 -1.84 23.94
CA TYR A 381 -4.85 -1.48 23.50
C TYR A 381 -5.86 -1.47 24.64
N TRP A 382 -6.91 -0.66 24.46
CA TRP A 382 -8.16 -0.74 25.19
C TRP A 382 -9.15 -1.66 24.46
N SER A 383 -9.92 -2.40 25.24
CA SER A 383 -11.02 -3.23 24.78
C SER A 383 -12.17 -3.04 25.78
N PRO A 384 -13.38 -2.68 25.34
CA PRO A 384 -14.53 -2.54 26.24
C PRO A 384 -14.92 -3.90 26.84
N SER A 385 -15.68 -3.87 27.93
CA SER A 385 -16.30 -5.08 28.49
C SER A 385 -17.26 -5.71 27.48
N THR A 386 -17.41 -7.03 27.50
CA THR A 386 -18.27 -7.75 26.53
C THR A 386 -19.77 -7.44 26.67
N ASP A 387 -20.19 -6.88 27.82
CA ASP A 387 -21.54 -6.44 28.11
C ASP A 387 -21.75 -4.92 27.91
N ASP A 388 -20.73 -4.20 27.44
CA ASP A 388 -20.83 -2.80 27.06
C ASP A 388 -21.58 -2.66 25.74
N VAL A 389 -22.80 -2.14 25.81
CA VAL A 389 -23.70 -1.96 24.66
C VAL A 389 -23.49 -0.64 23.91
N ALA A 390 -22.64 0.25 24.42
CA ALA A 390 -22.33 1.52 23.77
C ALA A 390 -20.84 1.89 23.99
N PRO A 391 -19.90 1.14 23.39
CA PRO A 391 -18.48 1.41 23.56
C PRO A 391 -18.11 2.81 23.11
N ALA A 392 -17.51 3.58 24.01
CA ALA A 392 -17.13 4.95 23.73
C ALA A 392 -15.80 5.34 24.39
N VAL A 393 -15.05 6.22 23.73
CA VAL A 393 -13.83 6.85 24.24
C VAL A 393 -14.02 8.36 24.22
N THR A 394 -13.94 9.00 25.37
CA THR A 394 -13.99 10.46 25.50
C THR A 394 -12.59 11.01 25.78
N LEU A 395 -12.15 11.95 24.94
CA LEU A 395 -10.92 12.71 25.10
C LEU A 395 -11.29 14.13 25.55
N THR A 396 -10.88 14.52 26.75
CA THR A 396 -11.14 15.85 27.32
C THR A 396 -9.88 16.70 27.28
N PHE A 397 -9.97 17.90 26.72
CA PHE A 397 -8.81 18.79 26.58
C PHE A 397 -8.62 19.65 27.83
N PRO A 398 -7.37 19.99 28.21
CA PRO A 398 -7.10 20.88 29.35
C PRO A 398 -7.68 22.29 29.20
N GLN A 399 -7.86 22.72 27.95
CA GLN A 399 -8.47 23.98 27.57
C GLN A 399 -9.20 23.80 26.24
N LEU A 400 -10.08 24.75 25.91
CA LEU A 400 -10.74 24.79 24.63
C LEU A 400 -9.71 24.74 23.49
N THR A 401 -9.87 23.81 22.55
CA THR A 401 -8.86 23.47 21.54
C THR A 401 -9.52 23.39 20.17
N THR A 402 -8.94 24.07 19.17
CA THR A 402 -9.34 23.92 17.77
C THR A 402 -8.77 22.62 17.20
N ILE A 403 -9.62 21.78 16.64
CA ILE A 403 -9.26 20.52 15.97
C ILE A 403 -9.96 20.44 14.61
N ASN A 404 -9.47 19.58 13.72
CA ASN A 404 -10.08 19.30 12.43
C ASN A 404 -9.91 17.83 11.99
N ALA A 405 -9.37 16.98 12.89
CA ALA A 405 -9.34 15.55 12.67
C ALA A 405 -9.33 14.75 13.98
N VAL A 406 -9.79 13.52 13.90
CA VAL A 406 -9.50 12.47 14.89
C VAL A 406 -8.71 11.32 14.25
N VAL A 407 -7.83 10.72 15.05
CA VAL A 407 -7.00 9.57 14.65
C VAL A 407 -7.35 8.39 15.53
N VAL A 408 -7.72 7.27 14.91
CA VAL A 408 -8.04 6.02 15.60
C VAL A 408 -7.26 4.87 14.96
N GLU A 409 -6.66 4.00 15.76
CA GLU A 409 -5.90 2.83 15.31
C GLU A 409 -6.45 1.57 16.02
N GLU A 410 -6.78 0.51 15.28
CA GLU A 410 -7.05 -0.80 15.87
C GLU A 410 -5.74 -1.56 16.12
N ALA A 411 -5.73 -2.41 17.15
CA ALA A 411 -4.65 -3.37 17.37
C ALA A 411 -4.77 -4.54 16.37
N ILE A 412 -4.45 -4.29 15.10
CA ILE A 412 -4.73 -5.20 13.99
C ILE A 412 -4.04 -6.57 14.08
N GLU A 413 -3.01 -6.73 14.91
CA GLU A 413 -2.43 -8.05 15.25
C GLU A 413 -3.49 -9.01 15.85
N CYS A 414 -4.58 -8.45 16.39
CA CYS A 414 -5.69 -9.20 16.95
C CYS A 414 -6.91 -9.31 16.00
N GLY A 415 -6.85 -8.70 14.82
CA GLY A 415 -7.91 -8.66 13.80
C GLY A 415 -8.45 -7.25 13.55
N GLN A 416 -9.31 -7.11 12.52
CA GLN A 416 -10.02 -5.87 12.19
C GLN A 416 -11.50 -6.04 12.54
N ARG A 417 -12.07 -5.11 13.33
CA ARG A 417 -13.40 -5.31 13.94
C ARG A 417 -14.36 -4.15 13.77
N ILE A 418 -13.92 -2.91 13.87
CA ILE A 418 -14.82 -1.73 13.83
C ILE A 418 -15.53 -1.64 12.47
N GLU A 419 -16.86 -1.52 12.50
CA GLU A 419 -17.74 -1.41 11.33
C GLU A 419 -18.38 -0.03 11.19
N HIS A 420 -18.62 0.66 12.31
CA HIS A 420 -19.09 2.04 12.31
C HIS A 420 -18.56 2.80 13.52
N MET A 421 -18.10 4.02 13.28
CA MET A 421 -17.67 4.97 14.29
C MET A 421 -18.28 6.34 14.04
N ARG A 422 -18.91 6.92 15.07
CA ARG A 422 -19.40 8.29 15.08
C ARG A 422 -18.58 9.14 16.04
N VAL A 423 -18.30 10.38 15.64
CA VAL A 423 -17.51 11.33 16.44
C VAL A 423 -18.36 12.52 16.82
N THR A 424 -18.45 12.81 18.11
CA THR A 424 -19.09 14.02 18.64
C THR A 424 -18.09 14.92 19.33
N GLY A 425 -18.37 16.22 19.32
CA GLY A 425 -17.62 17.24 20.04
C GLY A 425 -18.52 18.05 20.96
N VAL A 426 -18.01 18.43 22.13
CA VAL A 426 -18.67 19.38 23.03
C VAL A 426 -18.08 20.76 22.80
N LEU A 427 -18.88 21.67 22.25
CA LEU A 427 -18.51 23.05 21.92
C LEU A 427 -18.31 23.91 23.16
N SER A 428 -17.81 25.13 22.96
CA SER A 428 -17.55 26.11 24.02
C SER A 428 -18.77 26.48 24.88
N ASP A 429 -19.97 26.39 24.31
CA ASP A 429 -21.24 26.70 25.00
C ASP A 429 -21.86 25.48 25.70
N GLY A 430 -21.17 24.33 25.65
CA GLY A 430 -21.63 23.05 26.21
C GLY A 430 -22.55 22.25 25.29
N THR A 431 -22.84 22.75 24.09
CA THR A 431 -23.62 22.02 23.08
C THR A 431 -22.81 20.86 22.50
N GLU A 432 -23.42 19.69 22.40
CA GLU A 432 -22.82 18.56 21.70
C GLU A 432 -23.23 18.57 20.22
N CYS A 433 -22.28 18.35 19.31
CA CYS A 433 -22.54 18.21 17.88
C CYS A 433 -21.81 17.00 17.28
N VAL A 434 -22.31 16.48 16.15
CA VAL A 434 -21.62 15.44 15.38
C VAL A 434 -20.56 16.11 14.50
N LEU A 435 -19.31 15.67 14.64
CA LEU A 435 -18.19 16.17 13.85
C LEU A 435 -17.98 15.35 12.58
N GLY A 436 -18.27 14.05 12.64
CA GLY A 436 -18.15 13.16 11.49
C GLY A 436 -18.47 11.71 11.83
N GLN A 437 -18.46 10.87 10.79
CA GLN A 437 -18.66 9.43 10.89
C GLN A 437 -17.73 8.71 9.90
N SER A 438 -17.38 7.47 10.21
CA SER A 438 -16.61 6.58 9.35
C SER A 438 -17.11 5.16 9.56
N GLY A 439 -17.00 4.29 8.55
CA GLY A 439 -17.21 2.86 8.76
C GLY A 439 -15.96 2.20 9.33
N THR A 440 -15.11 1.60 8.48
CA THR A 440 -13.93 0.85 8.95
C THR A 440 -12.83 1.73 9.58
N VAL A 441 -12.05 1.13 10.49
CA VAL A 441 -10.82 1.71 11.05
C VAL A 441 -9.57 0.96 10.60
N GLY A 442 -9.41 -0.31 10.99
CA GLY A 442 -8.22 -1.09 10.67
C GLY A 442 -6.92 -0.50 11.23
N TYR A 443 -5.86 -0.48 10.44
CA TYR A 443 -4.55 0.01 10.87
C TYR A 443 -4.62 1.45 11.37
N ARG A 444 -5.32 2.32 10.64
CA ARG A 444 -5.55 3.71 11.02
C ARG A 444 -6.71 4.31 10.25
N ARG A 445 -7.53 5.09 10.97
CA ARG A 445 -8.49 6.05 10.43
C ARG A 445 -8.09 7.46 10.83
N ILE A 446 -7.92 8.35 9.85
CA ILE A 446 -7.84 9.80 10.05
C ILE A 446 -9.14 10.40 9.52
N LEU A 447 -10.08 10.70 10.42
CA LEU A 447 -11.36 11.29 10.05
C LEU A 447 -11.23 12.81 10.12
N ARG A 448 -11.28 13.48 8.97
CA ARG A 448 -11.18 14.94 8.81
C ARG A 448 -12.55 15.59 8.83
N PHE A 449 -12.63 16.82 9.33
CA PHE A 449 -13.81 17.68 9.35
C PHE A 449 -13.36 19.15 9.43
N ASP A 450 -14.30 20.10 9.35
CA ASP A 450 -13.98 21.53 9.44
C ASP A 450 -13.38 21.92 10.80
N ASP A 451 -12.52 22.94 10.82
CA ASP A 451 -11.95 23.50 12.07
C ASP A 451 -13.07 23.82 13.08
N VAL A 452 -13.01 23.19 14.26
CA VAL A 452 -13.99 23.35 15.34
C VAL A 452 -13.29 23.48 16.68
N GLU A 453 -13.77 24.41 17.51
CA GLU A 453 -13.29 24.60 18.87
C GLU A 453 -14.11 23.75 19.84
N VAL A 454 -13.46 22.83 20.56
CA VAL A 454 -14.12 21.87 21.44
C VAL A 454 -13.42 21.77 22.80
N SER A 455 -14.21 21.40 23.81
CA SER A 455 -13.74 21.06 25.16
C SER A 455 -13.46 19.57 25.33
N SER A 456 -14.16 18.73 24.56
CA SER A 456 -13.93 17.29 24.47
C SER A 456 -14.43 16.74 23.15
N VAL A 457 -13.95 15.55 22.80
CA VAL A 457 -14.52 14.71 21.74
C VAL A 457 -14.86 13.33 22.29
N THR A 458 -15.90 12.71 21.75
CA THR A 458 -16.25 11.32 22.04
C THR A 458 -16.30 10.51 20.75
N LEU A 459 -15.54 9.42 20.72
CA LEU A 459 -15.56 8.39 19.69
C LEU A 459 -16.55 7.32 20.12
N HIS A 460 -17.66 7.19 19.41
CA HIS A 460 -18.68 6.17 19.64
C HIS A 460 -18.46 5.04 18.64
N VAL A 461 -18.20 3.82 19.11
CA VAL A 461 -18.12 2.65 18.25
C VAL A 461 -19.50 2.01 18.21
N ASP A 462 -20.30 2.44 17.24
CA ASP A 462 -21.70 2.05 17.14
C ASP A 462 -21.85 0.59 16.63
N ASP A 463 -20.96 0.15 15.74
CA ASP A 463 -20.96 -1.22 15.20
C ASP A 463 -19.54 -1.84 15.16
N SER A 464 -19.44 -3.12 15.49
CA SER A 464 -18.19 -3.88 15.48
C SER A 464 -18.41 -5.40 15.37
N ARG A 465 -17.49 -6.10 14.71
CA ARG A 465 -17.40 -7.57 14.72
C ARG A 465 -16.78 -8.03 16.03
N LEU A 466 -17.62 -8.42 16.99
CA LEU A 466 -17.24 -8.66 18.39
C LEU A 466 -16.65 -7.38 19.03
N THR A 467 -16.08 -7.52 20.23
CA THR A 467 -15.47 -6.44 21.00
C THR A 467 -14.28 -5.81 20.23
N PRO A 468 -14.27 -4.49 19.95
CA PRO A 468 -13.16 -3.84 19.26
C PRO A 468 -11.91 -3.76 20.16
N MET A 469 -10.73 -3.63 19.54
CA MET A 469 -9.46 -3.41 20.26
C MET A 469 -8.76 -2.20 19.66
N ILE A 470 -8.72 -1.10 20.42
CA ILE A 470 -8.20 0.19 19.96
C ILE A 470 -6.87 0.47 20.63
N SER A 471 -5.82 0.64 19.85
CA SER A 471 -4.47 0.94 20.33
C SER A 471 -4.20 2.45 20.43
N ARG A 472 -4.90 3.26 19.65
CA ARG A 472 -4.78 4.72 19.72
C ARG A 472 -6.10 5.44 19.49
N ALA A 473 -6.32 6.50 20.25
CA ALA A 473 -7.36 7.50 20.01
C ALA A 473 -6.77 8.90 20.26
N ALA A 474 -6.87 9.80 19.28
CA ALA A 474 -6.39 11.17 19.40
C ALA A 474 -7.27 12.14 18.61
N ALA A 475 -7.19 13.42 18.97
CA ALA A 475 -7.79 14.52 18.23
C ALA A 475 -6.69 15.56 17.97
N VAL A 476 -6.62 16.03 16.73
CA VAL A 476 -5.51 16.87 16.26
C VAL A 476 -6.03 17.98 15.34
N ARG A 477 -5.17 18.97 15.13
CA ARG A 477 -5.32 19.96 14.07
C ARG A 477 -4.23 19.70 13.03
N ILE A 478 -4.66 19.27 11.85
CA ILE A 478 -3.85 19.08 10.64
C ILE A 478 -3.46 20.45 10.09
#